data_AF-A0A084IG20-F1
#
_entry.id   AF-A0A084IG20-F1
#
_cell.length_a   1.000
_cell.length_b   1.000
_cell.length_c   1.000
_cell.angle_alpha   90.00
_cell.angle_beta   90.00
_cell.angle_gamma   90.00
#
_symmetry.space_group_name_H-M   'P 1'
#
loop_
_entity.id
_entity.type
_entity.pdbx_description
1 polymer ?
#
loop_
_entity_poly.entity_id
_entity_poly.type
_entity_poly.pdbx_seq_one_letter_code
_entity_poly.pdbx_strand_id
1 'polypeptide(L)'
;MTQRIERAGLQIGKPLYDLIETALPGTGIDSEMFWAELAALVEEFGPKNAALLKHRVDLQETLDKWHREHRGDAFDRDAYRQLLTELEYIVPDVDDFSVSTDHVDPEIATVPGPQLVVPITNARFALNAANARWGSLYDALYGADIIPETDGAEKGKSYNPKRGAKVVAHAAEFLDAHFPLDGGSHADAQAYRIDNGRLAVDIGSDHVGLADPRQFVGHQGTASAPSAVLLVHHALHI
;
A
#
# COMPACT_ATOMS: atom_id res chain seq x y z
N MET A 1 -19.01 2.93 -35.18
CA MET A 1 -17.95 3.97 -35.26
C MET A 1 -17.97 4.76 -33.97
N THR A 2 -16.82 4.93 -33.33
CA THR A 2 -16.73 5.71 -32.08
C THR A 2 -16.76 7.19 -32.43
N GLN A 3 -17.74 7.94 -31.91
CA GLN A 3 -17.84 9.38 -32.13
C GLN A 3 -16.60 10.08 -31.57
N ARG A 4 -16.04 11.01 -32.34
CA ARG A 4 -14.89 11.83 -31.93
C ARG A 4 -15.25 13.32 -31.90
N ILE A 5 -14.59 14.05 -31.02
CA ILE A 5 -14.67 15.50 -30.85
C ILE A 5 -13.32 16.09 -31.23
N GLU A 6 -13.33 17.16 -32.02
CA GLU A 6 -12.12 17.89 -32.39
C GLU A 6 -11.90 19.10 -31.47
N ARG A 7 -10.74 19.13 -30.81
CA ARG A 7 -10.28 20.24 -29.95
C ARG A 7 -8.78 20.37 -30.03
N ALA A 8 -8.29 21.60 -30.20
CA ALA A 8 -6.85 21.90 -30.29
C ALA A 8 -6.08 20.97 -31.27
N GLY A 9 -6.70 20.59 -32.39
CA GLY A 9 -6.11 19.66 -33.38
C GLY A 9 -6.15 18.18 -32.99
N LEU A 10 -6.60 17.82 -31.79
CA LEU A 10 -6.78 16.44 -31.34
C LEU A 10 -8.14 15.88 -31.78
N GLN A 11 -8.18 14.60 -32.14
CA GLN A 11 -9.41 13.84 -32.36
C GLN A 11 -9.73 12.93 -31.16
N ILE A 12 -10.48 13.46 -30.20
CA ILE A 12 -10.72 12.84 -28.89
C ILE A 12 -11.96 11.95 -28.95
N GLY A 13 -11.91 10.74 -28.39
CA GLY A 13 -13.11 9.90 -28.25
C GLY A 13 -14.15 10.60 -27.36
N LYS A 14 -15.40 10.72 -27.83
CA LYS A 14 -16.45 11.47 -27.10
C LYS A 14 -16.60 11.06 -25.62
N PRO A 15 -16.57 9.77 -25.24
CA PRO A 15 -16.66 9.39 -23.82
C PRO A 15 -15.55 9.98 -22.95
N LEU A 16 -14.33 10.09 -23.48
CA LEU A 16 -13.21 10.72 -22.77
C LEU A 16 -13.39 12.24 -22.69
N TYR A 17 -13.80 12.86 -23.79
CA TYR A 17 -14.10 14.30 -23.82
C TYR A 17 -15.13 14.64 -22.74
N ASP A 18 -16.29 13.99 -22.74
CA ASP A 18 -17.38 14.24 -21.79
C ASP A 18 -16.96 13.98 -20.33
N LEU A 19 -16.13 12.95 -20.08
CA LEU A 19 -15.59 12.65 -18.76
C LEU A 19 -14.73 13.81 -18.24
N ILE A 20 -13.80 14.30 -19.06
CA ILE A 20 -12.92 15.40 -18.68
C ILE A 20 -13.72 16.69 -18.46
N GLU A 21 -14.69 17.01 -19.33
CA GLU A 21 -15.56 18.18 -19.13
C GLU A 21 -16.33 18.10 -17.80
N THR A 22 -16.64 16.90 -17.31
CA THR A 22 -17.27 16.70 -16.00
C THR A 22 -16.28 16.79 -14.84
N ALA A 23 -14.99 16.52 -15.07
CA ALA A 23 -13.94 16.51 -14.04
C ALA A 23 -13.27 17.88 -13.81
N LEU A 24 -13.33 18.79 -14.79
CA LEU A 24 -12.72 20.12 -14.70
C LEU A 24 -13.35 21.07 -13.66
N PRO A 25 -14.68 21.12 -13.47
CA PRO A 25 -15.29 22.02 -12.49
C PRO A 25 -14.72 21.83 -11.07
N GLY A 26 -14.32 22.93 -10.43
CA GLY A 26 -13.73 22.93 -9.08
C GLY A 26 -12.20 22.81 -9.04
N THR A 27 -11.55 22.52 -10.17
CA THR A 27 -10.07 22.47 -10.27
C THR A 27 -9.42 23.83 -10.49
N GLY A 28 -10.18 24.83 -10.97
CA GLY A 28 -9.67 26.13 -11.39
C GLY A 28 -9.05 26.15 -12.80
N ILE A 29 -9.12 25.04 -13.52
CA ILE A 29 -8.59 24.88 -14.89
C ILE A 29 -9.74 25.06 -15.89
N ASP A 30 -9.54 25.94 -16.87
CA ASP A 30 -10.44 26.12 -18.00
C ASP A 30 -10.33 24.96 -19.01
N SER A 31 -11.44 24.61 -19.67
CA SER A 31 -11.51 23.52 -20.65
C SER A 31 -10.69 23.81 -21.89
N GLU A 32 -10.77 25.02 -22.45
CA GLU A 32 -10.01 25.39 -23.65
C GLU A 32 -8.51 25.33 -23.37
N MET A 33 -8.08 25.89 -22.23
CA MET A 33 -6.71 25.79 -21.75
C MET A 33 -6.26 24.34 -21.57
N PHE A 34 -7.05 23.50 -20.90
CA PHE A 34 -6.71 22.09 -20.68
C PHE A 34 -6.43 21.35 -21.98
N TRP A 35 -7.33 21.47 -22.96
CA TRP A 35 -7.19 20.76 -24.23
C TRP A 35 -6.04 21.30 -25.08
N ALA A 36 -5.79 22.60 -25.06
CA ALA A 36 -4.66 23.23 -25.75
C ALA A 36 -3.31 22.74 -25.17
N GLU A 37 -3.17 22.75 -23.85
CA GLU A 37 -1.95 22.28 -23.18
C GLU A 37 -1.75 20.77 -23.37
N LEU A 38 -2.81 19.96 -23.31
CA LEU A 38 -2.72 18.54 -23.61
C LEU A 38 -2.23 18.30 -25.05
N ALA A 39 -2.72 19.07 -26.02
CA ALA A 39 -2.29 18.96 -27.41
C ALA A 39 -0.80 19.30 -27.57
N ALA A 40 -0.34 20.38 -26.94
CA ALA A 40 1.06 20.79 -26.94
C ALA A 40 1.97 19.71 -26.33
N LEU A 41 1.57 19.11 -25.20
CA LEU A 41 2.31 18.02 -24.56
C LEU A 41 2.36 16.76 -25.44
N VAL A 42 1.26 16.41 -26.10
CA VAL A 42 1.22 15.25 -27.02
C VAL A 42 2.14 15.49 -28.22
N GLU A 43 2.14 16.69 -28.79
CA GLU A 43 3.02 17.06 -29.89
C GLU A 43 4.49 17.03 -29.49
N GLU A 44 4.85 17.58 -28.32
CA GLU A 44 6.23 17.60 -27.85
C GLU A 44 6.75 16.22 -27.44
N PHE A 45 5.97 15.46 -26.65
CA PHE A 45 6.44 14.22 -26.04
C PHE A 45 6.09 12.96 -26.83
N GLY A 46 5.13 13.02 -27.76
CA GLY A 46 4.75 11.89 -28.60
C GLY A 46 5.94 11.31 -29.40
N PRO A 47 6.69 12.12 -30.17
CA PRO A 47 7.87 11.66 -30.89
C PRO A 47 8.97 11.11 -29.97
N LYS A 48 9.21 11.76 -28.81
CA LYS A 48 10.19 11.31 -27.81
C LYS A 48 9.83 9.92 -27.27
N ASN A 49 8.55 9.69 -26.92
CA ASN A 49 8.08 8.39 -26.45
C ASN A 49 8.21 7.30 -27.53
N ALA A 50 7.85 7.60 -28.77
CA ALA A 50 8.03 6.67 -29.89
C ALA A 50 9.50 6.29 -30.11
N ALA A 51 10.43 7.26 -29.99
CA ALA A 51 11.86 7.01 -30.08
C ALA A 51 12.37 6.11 -28.95
N LEU A 52 11.90 6.29 -27.71
CA LEU A 52 12.25 5.43 -26.58
C LEU A 52 11.77 3.98 -26.79
N LEU A 53 10.57 3.79 -27.34
CA LEU A 53 10.06 2.45 -27.69
C LEU A 53 10.89 1.81 -28.80
N LYS A 54 11.24 2.58 -29.85
CA LYS A 54 12.11 2.08 -30.92
C LYS A 54 13.47 1.66 -30.37
N HIS A 55 14.08 2.46 -29.50
CA HIS A 55 15.35 2.13 -28.88
C HIS A 55 15.31 0.79 -28.11
N ARG A 56 14.22 0.52 -27.37
CA ARG A 56 14.02 -0.79 -26.71
C ARG A 56 13.97 -1.95 -27.71
N VAL A 57 13.30 -1.77 -28.84
CA VAL A 57 13.24 -2.78 -29.91
C VAL A 57 14.62 -3.01 -30.51
N ASP A 58 15.33 -1.94 -30.86
CA ASP A 58 16.67 -2.02 -31.47
C ASP A 58 17.67 -2.73 -30.54
N LEU A 59 17.62 -2.42 -29.23
CA LEU A 59 18.40 -3.11 -28.21
C LEU A 59 18.08 -4.60 -28.20
N GLN A 60 16.80 -4.96 -28.09
CA GLN A 60 16.39 -6.37 -28.03
C GLN A 60 16.78 -7.14 -29.31
N GLU A 61 16.60 -6.55 -30.49
CA GLU A 61 17.00 -7.17 -31.76
C GLU A 61 18.50 -7.44 -31.83
N THR A 62 19.32 -6.53 -31.31
CA THR A 62 20.77 -6.68 -31.23
C THR A 62 21.16 -7.81 -30.28
N LEU A 63 20.55 -7.86 -29.10
CA LEU A 63 20.77 -8.95 -28.13
C LEU A 63 20.35 -10.30 -28.70
N ASP A 64 19.18 -10.37 -29.33
CA ASP A 64 18.70 -11.59 -29.96
C ASP A 64 19.64 -12.07 -31.07
N LYS A 65 20.16 -11.14 -31.87
CA LYS A 65 21.14 -11.44 -32.92
C LYS A 65 22.43 -12.00 -32.31
N TRP A 66 22.97 -11.34 -31.29
CA TRP A 66 24.18 -11.78 -30.61
C TRP A 66 24.03 -13.23 -30.09
N HIS A 67 22.92 -13.55 -29.42
CA HIS A 67 22.66 -14.90 -28.92
C HIS A 67 22.47 -15.93 -30.04
N ARG A 68 21.96 -15.54 -31.21
CA ARG A 68 21.88 -16.44 -32.38
C ARG A 68 23.24 -16.75 -32.99
N GLU A 69 24.14 -15.77 -33.01
CA GLU A 69 25.48 -15.88 -33.58
C GLU A 69 26.45 -16.68 -32.69
N HIS A 70 26.21 -16.69 -31.38
CA HIS A 70 27.04 -17.40 -30.38
C HIS A 70 26.37 -18.69 -29.85
N ARG A 71 25.57 -19.38 -30.69
CA ARG A 71 24.88 -20.61 -30.31
C ARG A 71 25.84 -21.80 -30.21
N GLY A 72 25.84 -22.46 -29.06
CA GLY A 72 26.59 -23.71 -28.85
C GLY A 72 28.00 -23.50 -28.31
N ASP A 73 28.47 -22.26 -28.24
CA ASP A 73 29.65 -21.89 -27.48
C ASP A 73 29.34 -21.88 -25.98
N ALA A 74 30.35 -22.13 -25.14
CA ALA A 74 30.22 -21.82 -23.72
C ALA A 74 30.00 -20.31 -23.58
N PHE A 75 28.93 -19.90 -22.88
CA PHE A 75 28.56 -18.49 -22.76
C PHE A 75 29.69 -17.63 -22.17
N ASP A 76 30.22 -16.72 -22.99
CA ASP A 76 31.26 -15.76 -22.59
C ASP A 76 30.62 -14.54 -21.91
N ARG A 77 30.81 -14.46 -20.59
CA ARG A 77 30.24 -13.39 -19.76
C ARG A 77 30.92 -12.05 -19.99
N ASP A 78 32.22 -12.04 -20.24
CA ASP A 78 33.00 -10.81 -20.37
C ASP A 78 32.68 -10.16 -21.73
N ALA A 79 32.63 -10.97 -22.79
CA ALA A 79 32.19 -10.51 -24.10
C ALA A 79 30.74 -9.99 -24.09
N TYR A 80 29.83 -10.66 -23.38
CA TYR A 80 28.44 -10.21 -23.28
C TYR A 80 28.33 -8.91 -22.47
N ARG A 81 29.07 -8.77 -21.36
CA ARG A 81 29.09 -7.52 -20.59
C ARG A 81 29.64 -6.35 -21.40
N GLN A 82 30.68 -6.59 -22.20
CA GLN A 82 31.22 -5.59 -23.12
C GLN A 82 30.15 -5.12 -24.11
N LEU A 83 29.44 -6.04 -24.77
CA LEU A 83 28.32 -5.70 -25.65
C LEU A 83 27.27 -4.83 -24.94
N LEU A 84 26.82 -5.23 -23.74
CA LEU A 84 25.80 -4.48 -23.00
C LEU A 84 26.27 -3.06 -22.64
N THR A 85 27.55 -2.87 -22.40
CA THR A 85 28.14 -1.55 -22.11
C THR A 85 28.24 -0.72 -23.39
N GLU A 86 28.66 -1.31 -24.50
CA GLU A 86 28.73 -0.65 -25.82
C GLU A 86 27.34 -0.22 -26.32
N LEU A 87 26.29 -0.96 -25.96
CA LEU A 87 24.90 -0.63 -26.26
C LEU A 87 24.29 0.41 -25.30
N GLU A 88 25.04 0.89 -24.31
CA GLU A 88 24.54 1.73 -23.20
C GLU A 88 23.35 1.08 -22.46
N TYR A 89 23.23 -0.25 -22.54
CA TYR A 89 22.26 -1.03 -21.77
C TYR A 89 22.70 -1.10 -20.31
N ILE A 90 24.00 -1.29 -20.09
CA ILE A 90 24.65 -1.05 -18.79
C ILE A 90 25.35 0.30 -18.90
N VAL A 91 24.83 1.29 -18.18
CA VAL A 91 25.41 2.63 -18.09
C VAL A 91 26.43 2.69 -16.94
N PRO A 92 27.40 3.63 -16.98
CA PRO A 92 28.30 3.87 -15.86
C PRO A 92 27.54 4.26 -14.60
N ASP A 93 28.07 3.84 -13.45
CA ASP A 93 27.59 4.35 -12.16
C ASP A 93 27.81 5.86 -12.09
N VAL A 94 26.88 6.55 -11.43
CA VAL A 94 26.99 7.98 -11.13
C VAL A 94 27.56 8.17 -9.73
N ASP A 95 28.10 9.35 -9.44
CA ASP A 95 28.58 9.70 -8.10
C ASP A 95 27.46 9.59 -7.06
N ASP A 96 27.83 9.28 -5.82
CA ASP A 96 26.90 9.22 -4.69
C ASP A 96 26.14 10.55 -4.53
N PHE A 97 24.82 10.46 -4.39
CA PHE A 97 23.95 11.60 -4.11
C PHE A 97 22.81 11.20 -3.16
N SER A 98 22.15 12.21 -2.59
CA SER A 98 20.92 12.02 -1.81
C SER A 98 19.73 12.59 -2.59
N VAL A 99 18.60 11.89 -2.56
CA VAL A 99 17.36 12.40 -3.15
C VAL A 99 16.88 13.64 -2.39
N SER A 100 16.29 14.61 -3.11
CA SER A 100 15.85 15.89 -2.55
C SER A 100 14.33 16.05 -2.49
N THR A 101 13.58 14.98 -2.70
CA THR A 101 12.12 15.01 -2.76
C THR A 101 11.54 15.47 -1.42
N ASP A 102 10.66 16.47 -1.46
CA ASP A 102 9.98 17.04 -0.30
C ASP A 102 8.45 16.96 -0.46
N HIS A 103 7.70 17.45 0.55
CA HIS A 103 6.22 17.45 0.57
C HIS A 103 5.57 16.07 0.32
N VAL A 104 6.19 15.01 0.84
CA VAL A 104 5.68 13.64 0.75
C VAL A 104 4.89 13.30 2.01
N ASP A 105 3.70 12.70 1.85
CA ASP A 105 2.86 12.28 2.97
C ASP A 105 3.56 11.27 3.90
N PRO A 106 3.27 11.29 5.21
CA PRO A 106 3.89 10.39 6.19
C PRO A 106 3.74 8.90 5.84
N GLU A 107 2.62 8.50 5.25
CA GLU A 107 2.32 7.13 4.79
C GLU A 107 3.34 6.56 3.82
N ILE A 108 4.06 7.43 3.08
CA ILE A 108 5.11 7.04 2.15
C ILE A 108 6.49 7.31 2.76
N ALA A 109 6.65 8.46 3.41
CA ALA A 109 7.97 8.93 3.84
C ALA A 109 8.47 8.28 5.14
N THR A 110 7.58 7.93 6.06
CA THR A 110 7.97 7.63 7.46
C THR A 110 7.24 6.45 8.10
N VAL A 111 6.07 6.05 7.59
CA VAL A 111 5.29 4.94 8.15
C VAL A 111 5.59 3.65 7.39
N PRO A 112 6.29 2.67 8.00
CA PRO A 112 6.46 1.36 7.38
C PRO A 112 5.15 0.59 7.47
N GLY A 113 4.65 0.07 6.35
CA GLY A 113 3.42 -0.72 6.35
C GLY A 113 3.07 -1.38 5.02
N PRO A 114 1.99 -2.19 5.00
CA PRO A 114 1.51 -2.83 3.79
C PRO A 114 1.03 -1.81 2.74
N GLN A 115 1.26 -2.13 1.46
CA GLN A 115 0.69 -1.39 0.33
C GLN A 115 -0.21 -2.32 -0.50
N LEU A 116 -1.47 -1.92 -0.68
CA LEU A 116 -2.47 -2.69 -1.42
C LEU A 116 -2.55 -2.22 -2.88
N VAL A 117 -2.61 -3.18 -3.82
CA VAL A 117 -2.81 -2.92 -5.25
C VAL A 117 -4.15 -3.50 -5.69
N VAL A 118 -4.96 -2.70 -6.36
CA VAL A 118 -6.34 -3.04 -6.72
C VAL A 118 -6.72 -2.50 -8.11
N PRO A 119 -7.55 -3.21 -8.90
CA PRO A 119 -8.03 -2.68 -10.18
C PRO A 119 -9.03 -1.54 -9.98
N ILE A 120 -8.67 -0.33 -10.43
CA ILE A 120 -9.53 0.86 -10.34
C ILE A 120 -10.84 0.73 -11.13
N THR A 121 -10.88 -0.16 -12.13
CA THR A 121 -12.07 -0.46 -12.94
C THR A 121 -13.15 -1.23 -12.19
N ASN A 122 -12.86 -1.72 -10.98
CA ASN A 122 -13.85 -2.32 -10.09
C ASN A 122 -14.10 -1.41 -8.88
N ALA A 123 -15.22 -0.67 -8.92
CA ALA A 123 -15.57 0.30 -7.88
C ALA A 123 -15.69 -0.34 -6.48
N ARG A 124 -16.21 -1.58 -6.38
CA ARG A 124 -16.31 -2.29 -5.09
C ARG A 124 -14.92 -2.56 -4.52
N PHE A 125 -13.99 -3.00 -5.35
CA PHE A 125 -12.63 -3.28 -4.88
C PHE A 125 -11.88 -2.00 -4.53
N ALA A 126 -12.05 -0.93 -5.32
CA ALA A 126 -11.48 0.38 -5.00
C ALA A 126 -11.99 0.92 -3.65
N LEU A 127 -13.29 0.84 -3.38
CA LEU A 127 -13.86 1.25 -2.09
C LEU A 127 -13.36 0.39 -0.93
N ASN A 128 -13.29 -0.93 -1.12
CA ASN A 128 -12.73 -1.82 -0.10
C ASN A 128 -11.26 -1.50 0.18
N ALA A 129 -10.48 -1.20 -0.86
CA ALA A 129 -9.07 -0.86 -0.73
C ALA A 129 -8.86 0.49 -0.04
N ALA A 130 -9.64 1.51 -0.38
CA ALA A 130 -9.59 2.81 0.30
C ALA A 130 -9.91 2.69 1.80
N ASN A 131 -10.90 1.85 2.15
CA ASN A 131 -11.29 1.62 3.53
C ASN A 131 -10.35 0.66 4.29
N ALA A 132 -9.45 -0.04 3.59
CA ALA A 132 -8.55 -1.04 4.20
C ALA A 132 -7.42 -0.42 5.03
N ARG A 133 -7.38 0.91 5.21
CA ARG A 133 -6.47 1.57 6.16
C ARG A 133 -6.68 1.04 7.59
N TRP A 134 -7.91 0.67 7.93
CA TRP A 134 -8.26 0.03 9.19
C TRP A 134 -8.95 -1.30 8.91
N GLY A 135 -8.49 -2.36 9.57
CA GLY A 135 -9.00 -3.71 9.40
C GLY A 135 -9.23 -4.40 10.73
N SER A 136 -10.26 -5.23 10.79
CA SER A 136 -10.54 -6.08 11.95
C SER A 136 -9.56 -7.25 11.98
N LEU A 137 -8.62 -7.24 12.94
CA LEU A 137 -7.72 -8.38 13.17
C LEU A 137 -8.53 -9.65 13.49
N TYR A 138 -9.65 -9.52 14.20
CA TYR A 138 -10.51 -10.64 14.56
C TYR A 138 -11.11 -11.29 13.31
N ASP A 139 -11.62 -10.50 12.37
CA ASP A 139 -12.18 -11.03 11.12
C ASP A 139 -11.10 -11.65 10.23
N ALA A 140 -9.92 -11.05 10.18
CA ALA A 140 -8.78 -11.59 9.43
C ALA A 140 -8.35 -12.96 9.99
N LEU A 141 -8.19 -13.08 11.31
CA LEU A 141 -7.81 -14.33 11.98
C LEU A 141 -8.92 -15.38 11.89
N TYR A 142 -10.17 -14.98 12.10
CA TYR A 142 -11.29 -15.91 12.06
C TYR A 142 -11.53 -16.42 10.64
N GLY A 143 -11.48 -15.55 9.62
CA GLY A 143 -11.81 -15.87 8.23
C GLY A 143 -10.70 -16.59 7.46
N ALA A 144 -9.44 -16.34 7.79
CA ALA A 144 -8.27 -16.97 7.14
C ALA A 144 -7.98 -18.38 7.69
N ASP A 145 -6.88 -18.95 7.24
CA ASP A 145 -6.31 -20.23 7.69
C ASP A 145 -5.21 -20.09 8.75
N ILE A 146 -4.93 -18.84 9.20
CA ILE A 146 -3.97 -18.53 10.28
C ILE A 146 -4.30 -19.33 11.56
N ILE A 147 -5.59 -19.41 11.91
CA ILE A 147 -6.07 -20.29 12.97
C ILE A 147 -6.48 -21.63 12.33
N PRO A 148 -5.78 -22.75 12.64
CA PRO A 148 -6.08 -24.05 12.06
C PRO A 148 -7.52 -24.50 12.34
N GLU A 149 -8.14 -25.12 11.34
CA GLU A 149 -9.49 -25.71 11.43
C GLU A 149 -9.43 -27.13 12.01
N THR A 150 -8.89 -27.25 13.22
CA THR A 150 -8.77 -28.53 13.95
C THR A 150 -9.36 -28.42 15.35
N ASP A 151 -9.60 -29.57 15.99
CA ASP A 151 -10.02 -29.68 17.39
C ASP A 151 -11.37 -29.00 17.70
N GLY A 152 -12.29 -28.97 16.73
CA GLY A 152 -13.57 -28.31 16.88
C GLY A 152 -13.55 -26.80 16.63
N ALA A 153 -12.46 -26.27 16.06
CA ALA A 153 -12.30 -24.86 15.69
C ALA A 153 -12.50 -24.60 14.17
N GLU A 154 -13.22 -25.48 13.49
CA GLU A 154 -13.59 -25.34 12.08
C GLU A 154 -14.52 -24.13 11.88
N LYS A 155 -14.40 -23.48 10.72
CA LYS A 155 -15.36 -22.46 10.30
C LYS A 155 -16.70 -23.12 9.97
N GLY A 156 -17.78 -22.39 10.21
CA GLY A 156 -19.13 -22.85 9.93
C GLY A 156 -20.01 -21.71 9.40
N LYS A 157 -21.29 -22.02 9.17
CA LYS A 157 -22.29 -21.02 8.76
C LYS A 157 -22.65 -20.02 9.87
N SER A 158 -22.38 -20.40 11.12
CA SER A 158 -22.57 -19.58 12.31
C SER A 158 -21.25 -19.43 13.06
N TYR A 159 -21.20 -18.46 13.98
CA TYR A 159 -20.06 -18.29 14.88
C TYR A 159 -19.78 -19.57 15.66
N ASN A 160 -18.51 -19.99 15.66
CA ASN A 160 -18.00 -21.10 16.45
C ASN A 160 -17.23 -20.52 17.65
N PRO A 161 -17.77 -20.62 18.88
CA PRO A 161 -17.13 -20.08 20.08
C PRO A 161 -15.74 -20.66 20.35
N LYS A 162 -15.47 -21.91 19.98
CA LYS A 162 -14.13 -22.51 20.15
C LYS A 162 -13.10 -21.85 19.25
N ARG A 163 -13.47 -21.57 17.99
CA ARG A 163 -12.61 -20.82 17.06
C ARG A 163 -12.45 -19.37 17.54
N GLY A 164 -13.54 -18.74 17.96
CA GLY A 164 -13.50 -17.39 18.49
C GLY A 164 -12.58 -17.23 19.71
N ALA A 165 -12.59 -18.19 20.63
CA ALA A 165 -11.66 -18.21 21.76
C ALA A 165 -10.18 -18.27 21.31
N LYS A 166 -9.86 -19.07 20.27
CA LYS A 166 -8.51 -19.08 19.68
C LYS A 166 -8.13 -17.74 19.05
N VAL A 167 -9.08 -17.05 18.40
CA VAL A 167 -8.87 -15.70 17.85
C VAL A 167 -8.58 -14.67 18.94
N VAL A 168 -9.36 -14.68 20.04
CA VAL A 168 -9.12 -13.78 21.18
C VAL A 168 -7.76 -14.04 21.83
N ALA A 169 -7.40 -15.31 22.05
CA ALA A 169 -6.10 -15.66 22.61
C ALA A 169 -4.94 -15.14 21.73
N HIS A 170 -5.06 -15.32 20.41
CA HIS A 170 -4.04 -14.84 19.48
C HIS A 170 -3.94 -13.30 19.44
N ALA A 171 -5.08 -12.60 19.55
CA ALA A 171 -5.07 -11.14 19.65
C ALA A 171 -4.45 -10.65 20.97
N ALA A 172 -4.68 -11.35 22.08
CA ALA A 172 -4.03 -11.05 23.35
C ALA A 172 -2.50 -11.28 23.29
N GLU A 173 -2.05 -12.38 22.67
CA GLU A 173 -0.62 -12.63 22.40
C GLU A 173 0.00 -11.52 21.54
N PHE A 174 -0.71 -11.03 20.52
CA PHE A 174 -0.28 -9.89 19.71
C PHE A 174 -0.14 -8.62 20.56
N LEU A 175 -1.10 -8.34 21.45
CA LEU A 175 -1.02 -7.19 22.34
C LEU A 175 0.14 -7.32 23.33
N ASP A 176 0.35 -8.49 23.94
CA ASP A 176 1.48 -8.72 24.85
C ASP A 176 2.84 -8.54 24.16
N ALA A 177 2.96 -8.97 22.90
CA ALA A 177 4.20 -8.87 22.13
C ALA A 177 4.56 -7.43 21.72
N HIS A 178 3.56 -6.57 21.49
CA HIS A 178 3.76 -5.24 20.90
C HIS A 178 3.39 -4.07 21.82
N PHE A 179 2.56 -4.31 22.82
CA PHE A 179 2.08 -3.36 23.80
C PHE A 179 2.13 -3.95 25.21
N PRO A 180 3.28 -4.51 25.64
CA PRO A 180 3.36 -5.26 26.88
C PRO A 180 2.90 -4.44 28.08
N LEU A 181 2.21 -5.09 29.01
CA LEU A 181 1.88 -4.51 30.31
C LEU A 181 3.10 -4.55 31.23
N ASP A 182 3.17 -3.61 32.18
CA ASP A 182 4.18 -3.59 33.25
C ASP A 182 3.86 -4.62 34.36
N GLY A 183 3.60 -5.86 33.94
CA GLY A 183 3.10 -6.95 34.76
C GLY A 183 1.77 -7.52 34.26
N GLY A 184 1.65 -8.84 34.23
CA GLY A 184 0.45 -9.54 33.74
C GLY A 184 0.42 -9.71 32.22
N SER A 185 -0.74 -10.13 31.70
CA SER A 185 -1.02 -10.35 30.28
C SER A 185 -2.35 -9.73 29.90
N HIS A 186 -2.46 -9.23 28.67
CA HIS A 186 -3.72 -8.80 28.07
C HIS A 186 -4.78 -9.90 28.04
N ALA A 187 -4.40 -11.18 28.10
CA ALA A 187 -5.32 -12.30 28.19
C ALA A 187 -6.10 -12.33 29.51
N ASP A 188 -5.55 -11.74 30.57
CA ASP A 188 -6.16 -11.69 31.91
C ASP A 188 -6.89 -10.36 32.18
N ALA A 189 -6.94 -9.45 31.20
CA ALA A 189 -7.56 -8.14 31.32
C ALA A 189 -9.07 -8.24 31.56
N GLN A 190 -9.54 -7.63 32.65
CA GLN A 190 -10.96 -7.56 33.01
C GLN A 190 -11.61 -6.25 32.58
N ALA A 191 -10.84 -5.16 32.59
CA ALA A 191 -11.27 -3.86 32.11
C ALA A 191 -10.08 -2.99 31.68
N TYR A 192 -10.32 -2.10 30.73
CA TYR A 192 -9.40 -1.03 30.36
C TYR A 192 -9.98 0.29 30.88
N ARG A 193 -9.14 1.17 31.41
CA ARG A 193 -9.52 2.49 31.93
C ARG A 193 -8.42 3.50 31.63
N ILE A 194 -8.77 4.78 31.62
CA ILE A 194 -7.81 5.87 31.53
C ILE A 194 -7.73 6.53 32.90
N ASP A 195 -6.59 6.39 33.56
CA ASP A 195 -6.31 7.04 34.85
C ASP A 195 -5.18 8.06 34.69
N ASN A 196 -5.42 9.29 35.13
CA ASN A 196 -4.46 10.41 35.02
C ASN A 196 -3.82 10.55 33.63
N GLY A 197 -4.61 10.33 32.57
CA GLY A 197 -4.16 10.42 31.17
C GLY A 197 -3.33 9.24 30.67
N ARG A 198 -3.29 8.11 31.40
CA ARG A 198 -2.58 6.89 31.03
C ARG A 198 -3.53 5.71 30.97
N LEU A 199 -3.20 4.71 30.14
CA LEU A 199 -3.91 3.44 30.14
C LEU A 199 -3.64 2.68 31.44
N ALA A 200 -4.71 2.22 32.08
CA ALA A 200 -4.70 1.27 33.19
C ALA A 200 -5.55 0.05 32.82
N VAL A 201 -5.07 -1.13 33.17
CA VAL A 201 -5.70 -2.42 32.90
C VAL A 201 -5.92 -3.14 34.21
N ASP A 202 -7.18 -3.50 34.47
CA ASP A 202 -7.58 -4.23 35.66
C ASP A 202 -7.29 -5.72 35.45
N ILE A 203 -6.40 -6.31 36.27
CA ILE A 203 -6.04 -7.73 36.24
C ILE A 203 -6.14 -8.29 37.66
N GLY A 204 -7.18 -9.09 37.92
CA GLY A 204 -7.43 -9.64 39.26
C GLY A 204 -7.67 -8.53 40.29
N SER A 205 -6.82 -8.42 41.30
CA SER A 205 -6.83 -7.33 42.30
C SER A 205 -5.93 -6.16 41.95
N ASP A 206 -5.17 -6.27 40.86
CA ASP A 206 -4.11 -5.33 40.50
C ASP A 206 -4.55 -4.40 39.37
N HIS A 207 -3.91 -3.23 39.30
CA HIS A 207 -4.06 -2.26 38.22
C HIS A 207 -2.68 -2.00 37.61
N VAL A 208 -2.51 -2.38 36.35
CA VAL A 208 -1.22 -2.28 35.64
C VAL A 208 -1.33 -1.33 34.45
N GLY A 209 -0.23 -0.68 34.11
CA GLY A 209 -0.13 0.14 32.90
C GLY A 209 0.58 -0.61 31.77
N LEU A 210 0.75 0.07 30.63
CA LEU A 210 1.70 -0.36 29.60
C LEU A 210 3.14 -0.21 30.12
N ALA A 211 4.02 -1.13 29.76
CA ALA A 211 5.46 -1.04 30.04
C ALA A 211 6.09 0.19 29.39
N ASP A 212 5.62 0.59 28.19
CA ASP A 212 5.86 1.93 27.64
C ASP A 212 4.54 2.74 27.59
N PRO A 213 4.32 3.65 28.55
CA PRO A 213 3.12 4.48 28.59
C PRO A 213 2.91 5.36 27.36
N ARG A 214 3.95 5.64 26.56
CA ARG A 214 3.86 6.48 25.35
C ARG A 214 3.14 5.79 24.21
N GLN A 215 2.98 4.47 24.28
CA GLN A 215 2.23 3.73 23.27
C GLN A 215 0.73 4.01 23.33
N PHE A 216 0.22 4.51 24.46
CA PHE A 216 -1.15 5.01 24.55
C PHE A 216 -1.26 6.41 23.94
N VAL A 217 -2.13 6.57 22.93
CA VAL A 217 -2.27 7.84 22.20
C VAL A 217 -3.68 8.41 22.20
N GLY A 218 -4.67 7.66 22.70
CA GLY A 218 -6.02 8.20 22.86
C GLY A 218 -7.07 7.15 23.19
N HIS A 219 -8.30 7.61 23.39
CA HIS A 219 -9.44 6.73 23.61
C HIS A 219 -10.72 7.37 23.07
N GLN A 220 -11.76 6.56 22.90
CA GLN A 220 -13.13 7.00 22.66
C GLN A 220 -14.00 6.66 23.87
N GLY A 221 -15.09 7.40 24.06
CA GLY A 221 -15.99 7.22 25.21
C GLY A 221 -15.42 7.77 26.51
N THR A 222 -15.94 7.31 27.64
CA THR A 222 -15.56 7.82 28.97
C THR A 222 -14.25 7.22 29.45
N ALA A 223 -13.42 7.98 30.16
CA ALA A 223 -12.14 7.49 30.71
C ALA A 223 -12.30 6.25 31.61
N SER A 224 -13.37 6.17 32.41
CA SER A 224 -13.62 5.03 33.31
C SER A 224 -14.07 3.75 32.62
N ALA A 225 -14.54 3.86 31.37
CA ALA A 225 -15.05 2.75 30.56
C ALA A 225 -14.98 3.18 29.08
N PRO A 226 -13.78 3.20 28.48
CA PRO A 226 -13.60 3.62 27.10
C PRO A 226 -14.25 2.61 26.16
N SER A 227 -14.84 3.09 25.07
CA SER A 227 -15.39 2.23 24.02
C SER A 227 -14.32 1.74 23.05
N ALA A 228 -13.19 2.45 22.97
CA ALA A 228 -12.00 2.06 22.24
C ALA A 228 -10.77 2.70 22.91
N VAL A 229 -9.65 1.97 22.93
CA VAL A 229 -8.33 2.44 23.33
C VAL A 229 -7.48 2.44 22.07
N LEU A 230 -6.78 3.54 21.81
CA LEU A 230 -5.90 3.69 20.65
C LEU A 230 -4.45 3.60 21.10
N LEU A 231 -3.73 2.64 20.53
CA LEU A 231 -2.31 2.42 20.79
C LEU A 231 -1.49 2.69 19.53
N VAL A 232 -0.18 2.90 19.69
CA VAL A 232 0.77 3.06 18.59
C VAL A 232 2.07 2.28 18.83
N HIS A 233 2.52 1.56 17.82
CA HIS A 233 3.81 0.88 17.79
C HIS A 233 4.40 0.94 16.38
N HIS A 234 5.66 1.36 16.26
CA HIS A 234 6.33 1.59 14.95
C HIS A 234 5.50 2.46 13.98
N ALA A 235 4.87 3.53 14.49
CA ALA A 235 3.98 4.43 13.76
C ALA A 235 2.68 3.80 13.19
N LEU A 236 2.40 2.54 13.53
CA LEU A 236 1.14 1.87 13.19
C LEU A 236 0.23 1.88 14.42
N HIS A 237 -1.03 2.22 14.18
CA HIS A 237 -2.03 2.31 15.23
C HIS A 237 -2.85 1.03 15.33
N ILE A 238 -3.28 0.70 16.56
CA ILE A 238 -4.14 -0.43 16.89
C ILE A 238 -5.31 0.07 17.75
#